data_AF-A0A674A6K6-F1
#
_entry.id   AF-A0A674A6K6-F1
#
_cell.length_a   1.000
_cell.length_b   1.000
_cell.length_c   1.000
_cell.angle_alpha   90.00
_cell.angle_beta   90.00
_cell.angle_gamma   90.00
#
_symmetry.space_group_name_H-M   'P 1'
#
loop_
_entity.id
_entity.type
_entity.pdbx_description
1 polymer ?
#
loop_
_entity_poly.entity_id
_entity_poly.type
_entity_poly.pdbx_seq_one_letter_code
_entity_poly.pdbx_strand_id
1 'polypeptide(L)'
;MTRATYSLYSELLMTRATYSLYSELLMTRVATRLLAHKIQSPQQREALQALTVLEACMNNCGKRFHSEAAKFRFLNELIKVLSPKFLGQWSGAEVKLRVTEVLYSWTLWLKEEPKIQEAYRMLKKQGLVKKDPKLPDTIVMPPPSQRAEDSVFNQEDKAKLLATLLKSSSPEDLQTANRLIKNTIKEQKAERVSRRVSTLEEVASRTRQLRELLRQHCLTGPSTHHTDHLKALYESCDRLRPNLFRLASDTVDDDEALAQILQANDELTLVVNMYKDMMGGRESNRMRGGGGEGSINNGRLEPITVYDQNGVHVSLHFAKDPPPGHPNVAVVIVSTVNTSSLPVKDILFQAAVPKTMTVKLQPSSGNDLPSYNPLLPPAALSQILLLSNPHRRKVRLRYKLTLVHGDGEQSLSEMGEVEDFPDWVSWMGL
;
A
#
# COMPACT_ATOMS: atom_id res chain seq x y z
N MET A 1 12.42 11.91 -11.89
CA MET A 1 11.51 12.31 -10.78
C MET A 1 10.87 11.11 -10.10
N THR A 2 10.60 10.01 -10.82
CA THR A 2 10.02 8.75 -10.31
C THR A 2 11.01 7.82 -9.61
N ARG A 3 12.30 7.85 -9.94
CA ARG A 3 13.27 6.87 -9.42
C ARG A 3 13.51 6.95 -7.90
N ALA A 4 13.45 8.15 -7.31
CA ALA A 4 13.62 8.36 -5.88
C ALA A 4 12.35 8.01 -5.08
N THR A 5 11.16 8.32 -5.63
CA THR A 5 9.89 7.91 -5.04
C THR A 5 9.75 6.40 -5.04
N TYR A 6 10.10 5.72 -6.15
CA TYR A 6 10.10 4.26 -6.21
C TYR A 6 11.12 3.61 -5.27
N SER A 7 12.31 4.19 -5.09
CA SER A 7 13.33 3.66 -4.17
C SER A 7 12.90 3.76 -2.70
N LEU A 8 12.26 4.86 -2.31
CA LEU A 8 11.70 5.04 -0.96
C LEU A 8 10.47 4.17 -0.73
N TYR A 9 9.56 4.09 -1.72
CA TYR A 9 8.41 3.19 -1.67
C TYR A 9 8.85 1.73 -1.64
N SER A 10 9.88 1.34 -2.40
CA SER A 10 10.42 -0.01 -2.43
C SER A 10 11.19 -0.35 -1.16
N GLU A 11 11.93 0.58 -0.55
CA GLU A 11 12.56 0.37 0.76
C GLU A 11 11.50 0.24 1.87
N LEU A 12 10.46 1.08 1.86
CA LEU A 12 9.34 0.99 2.82
C LEU A 12 8.50 -0.28 2.63
N LEU A 13 8.27 -0.70 1.38
CA LEU A 13 7.61 -1.98 1.05
C LEU A 13 8.50 -3.19 1.38
N MET A 14 9.82 -3.11 1.15
CA MET A 14 10.77 -4.15 1.59
C MET A 14 10.81 -4.28 3.11
N THR A 15 10.67 -3.18 3.85
CA THR A 15 10.56 -3.21 5.31
C THR A 15 9.23 -3.84 5.78
N ARG A 16 8.16 -3.71 4.98
CA ARG A 16 6.87 -4.37 5.23
C ARG A 16 6.88 -5.87 4.90
N ALA A 17 7.73 -6.29 3.96
CA ALA A 17 7.88 -7.69 3.55
C ALA A 17 8.85 -8.51 4.44
N THR A 18 9.76 -7.87 5.18
CA THR A 18 10.83 -8.58 5.91
C THR A 18 10.56 -8.88 7.39
N TYR A 19 9.49 -8.38 8.02
CA TYR A 19 9.30 -8.55 9.49
C TYR A 19 7.85 -8.73 9.96
N SER A 20 7.08 -9.64 9.37
CA SER A 20 5.72 -9.93 9.89
C SER A 20 5.69 -10.81 11.16
N LEU A 21 6.82 -11.11 11.83
CA LEU A 21 6.83 -11.84 13.11
C LEU A 21 7.75 -11.25 14.20
N TYR A 22 8.27 -10.02 14.05
CA TYR A 22 8.99 -9.32 15.13
C TYR A 22 8.43 -7.90 15.34
N SER A 23 7.32 -7.84 16.09
CA SER A 23 6.81 -6.68 16.84
C SER A 23 6.39 -5.44 16.01
N GLU A 24 5.07 -5.19 15.92
CA GLU A 24 4.47 -3.91 15.43
C GLU A 24 5.07 -2.65 16.11
N LEU A 25 5.60 -2.80 17.34
CA LEU A 25 6.27 -1.73 18.09
C LEU A 25 7.63 -1.36 17.47
N LEU A 26 8.34 -2.35 16.93
CA LEU A 26 9.63 -2.17 16.26
C LEU A 26 9.43 -1.50 14.90
N MET A 27 8.37 -1.84 14.18
CA MET A 27 8.06 -1.26 12.86
C MET A 27 7.78 0.24 12.92
N THR A 28 7.00 0.71 13.90
CA THR A 28 6.71 2.15 14.06
C THR A 28 7.97 2.96 14.39
N ARG A 29 8.85 2.38 15.24
CA ARG A 29 10.14 2.99 15.61
C ARG A 29 11.16 2.99 14.47
N VAL A 30 11.18 1.92 13.68
CA VAL A 30 12.06 1.83 12.50
C VAL A 30 11.58 2.79 11.41
N ALA A 31 10.26 2.87 11.17
CA ALA A 31 9.68 3.78 10.19
C ALA A 31 10.00 5.25 10.53
N THR A 32 9.78 5.68 11.78
CA THR A 32 10.13 7.04 12.22
C THR A 32 11.64 7.31 12.11
N ARG A 33 12.49 6.32 12.39
CA ARG A 33 13.96 6.46 12.22
C ARG A 33 14.37 6.61 10.74
N LEU A 34 13.78 5.82 9.83
CA LEU A 34 14.06 5.91 8.40
C LEU A 34 13.57 7.24 7.82
N LEU A 35 12.35 7.66 8.19
CA LEU A 35 11.80 8.96 7.81
C LEU A 35 12.71 10.09 8.29
N ALA A 36 13.15 10.06 9.55
CA ALA A 36 14.07 11.06 10.09
C ALA A 36 15.37 11.16 9.28
N HIS A 37 15.96 10.02 8.89
CA HIS A 37 17.18 10.01 8.06
C HIS A 37 16.94 10.61 6.68
N LYS A 38 15.81 10.28 6.04
CA LYS A 38 15.47 10.74 4.68
C LYS A 38 15.05 12.20 4.64
N ILE A 39 14.38 12.71 5.68
CA ILE A 39 14.05 14.14 5.83
C ILE A 39 15.32 14.98 5.99
N GLN A 40 16.39 14.42 6.58
CA GLN A 40 17.70 15.06 6.72
C GLN A 40 18.56 14.98 5.44
N SER A 41 18.04 14.41 4.34
CA SER A 41 18.81 14.26 3.12
C SER A 41 19.29 15.62 2.58
N PRO A 42 20.55 15.71 2.12
CA PRO A 42 21.04 16.91 1.42
C PRO A 42 20.31 17.12 0.09
N GLN A 43 19.64 16.09 -0.45
CA GLN A 43 18.84 16.21 -1.66
C GLN A 43 17.44 16.76 -1.30
N GLN A 44 17.20 18.03 -1.66
CA GLN A 44 15.92 18.72 -1.39
C GLN A 44 14.68 17.91 -1.79
N ARG A 45 14.70 17.26 -2.96
CA ARG A 45 13.57 16.44 -3.45
C ARG A 45 13.32 15.21 -2.59
N GLU A 46 14.37 14.54 -2.11
CA GLU A 46 14.26 13.36 -1.25
C GLU A 46 13.66 13.75 0.11
N ALA A 47 14.14 14.85 0.68
CA ALA A 47 13.61 15.39 1.93
C ALA A 47 12.12 15.78 1.82
N LEU A 48 11.72 16.45 0.74
CA LEU A 48 10.32 16.81 0.51
C LEU A 48 9.42 15.58 0.34
N GLN A 49 9.88 14.55 -0.37
CA GLN A 49 9.13 13.29 -0.52
C GLN A 49 9.00 12.55 0.80
N ALA A 50 10.06 12.51 1.61
CA ALA A 50 10.00 11.91 2.94
C ALA A 50 8.99 12.64 3.85
N LEU A 51 8.87 13.97 3.72
CA LEU A 51 7.85 14.75 4.42
C LEU A 51 6.43 14.39 3.93
N THR A 52 6.21 14.20 2.63
CA THR A 52 4.92 13.71 2.11
C THR A 52 4.56 12.33 2.65
N VAL A 53 5.54 11.41 2.74
CA VAL A 53 5.32 10.08 3.33
C VAL A 53 5.00 10.20 4.82
N LEU A 54 5.69 11.07 5.56
CA LEU A 54 5.39 11.34 6.95
C LEU A 54 3.94 11.81 7.14
N GLU A 55 3.45 12.70 6.29
CA GLU A 55 2.04 13.15 6.32
C GLU A 55 1.06 12.01 6.05
N ALA A 56 1.35 11.19 5.03
CA ALA A 56 0.53 10.02 4.75
C ALA A 56 0.49 9.04 5.94
N CYS A 57 1.63 8.82 6.62
CA CYS A 57 1.67 7.98 7.83
C CYS A 57 0.88 8.59 8.99
N MET A 58 0.96 9.91 9.20
CA MET A 58 0.16 10.59 10.21
C MET A 58 -1.35 10.45 9.95
N ASN A 59 -1.78 10.36 8.69
CA ASN A 59 -3.20 10.20 8.34
C ASN A 59 -3.69 8.76 8.44
N ASN A 60 -2.85 7.78 8.09
CA ASN A 60 -3.29 6.39 7.91
C ASN A 60 -2.91 5.44 9.05
N CYS A 61 -1.93 5.78 9.90
CA CYS A 61 -1.37 4.84 10.89
C CYS A 61 -1.93 5.00 12.32
N GLY A 62 -2.81 5.98 12.57
CA GLY A 62 -3.51 6.17 13.84
C GLY A 62 -2.62 6.52 15.04
N LYS A 63 -3.19 6.41 16.26
CA LYS A 63 -2.59 6.91 17.52
C LYS A 63 -1.19 6.36 17.82
N ARG A 64 -0.90 5.11 17.45
CA ARG A 64 0.41 4.48 17.74
C ARG A 64 1.55 5.18 17.00
N PHE A 65 1.35 5.56 15.74
CA PHE A 65 2.32 6.33 14.98
C PHE A 65 2.44 7.75 15.52
N HIS A 66 1.33 8.39 15.88
CA HIS A 66 1.31 9.72 16.49
C HIS A 66 2.16 9.76 17.76
N SER A 67 1.99 8.78 18.66
CA SER A 67 2.74 8.73 19.92
C SER A 67 4.24 8.47 19.74
N GLU A 68 4.67 7.77 18.67
CA GLU A 68 6.10 7.63 18.35
C GLU A 68 6.66 8.91 17.70
N ALA A 69 5.93 9.53 16.77
CA ALA A 69 6.33 10.80 16.14
C ALA A 69 6.37 11.97 17.14
N ALA A 70 5.53 11.95 18.17
CA ALA A 70 5.47 12.96 19.23
C ALA A 70 6.65 12.88 20.23
N LYS A 71 7.51 11.85 20.18
CA LYS A 71 8.67 11.74 21.07
C LYS A 71 9.77 12.71 20.65
N PHE A 72 10.44 13.31 21.64
CA PHE A 72 11.62 14.15 21.41
C PHE A 72 12.69 13.47 20.57
N ARG A 73 12.81 12.15 20.64
CA ARG A 73 13.75 11.40 19.78
C ARG A 73 13.51 11.66 18.29
N PHE A 74 12.26 11.72 17.85
CA PHE A 74 11.92 12.02 16.45
C PHE A 74 11.84 13.54 16.21
N LEU A 75 11.21 14.29 17.10
CA LEU A 75 11.10 15.75 16.99
C LEU A 75 12.48 16.43 16.89
N ASN A 76 13.49 15.94 17.62
CA ASN A 76 14.84 16.48 17.56
C ASN A 76 15.48 16.31 16.17
N GLU A 77 15.13 15.26 15.44
CA GLU A 77 15.62 15.06 14.07
C GLU A 77 15.03 16.10 13.12
N LEU A 78 13.75 16.48 13.30
CA LEU A 78 13.15 17.59 12.56
C LEU A 78 13.74 18.95 12.98
N ILE A 79 14.01 19.15 14.29
CA ILE A 79 14.64 20.37 14.80
C ILE A 79 16.04 20.57 14.23
N LYS A 80 16.83 19.49 14.04
CA LYS A 80 18.16 19.57 13.42
C LYS A 80 18.12 20.15 12.00
N VAL A 81 17.06 19.86 11.23
CA VAL A 81 16.84 20.39 9.87
C VAL A 81 16.56 21.90 9.89
N LEU A 82 15.95 22.40 10.96
CA LEU A 82 15.65 23.83 11.10
C LEU A 82 16.79 24.62 11.74
N SER A 83 17.57 24.00 12.62
CA SER A 83 18.58 24.67 13.43
C SER A 83 19.88 24.90 12.65
N PRO A 84 20.36 26.15 12.51
CA PRO A 84 21.65 26.48 11.90
C PRO A 84 22.85 25.82 12.60
N LYS A 85 22.71 25.47 13.88
CA LYS A 85 23.75 24.77 14.66
C LYS A 85 23.96 23.31 14.20
N PHE A 86 23.07 22.79 13.37
CA PHE A 86 23.11 21.42 12.86
C PHE A 86 23.00 21.44 11.33
N LEU A 87 21.86 21.03 10.77
CA LEU A 87 21.68 20.89 9.32
C LEU A 87 21.01 22.11 8.69
N GLY A 88 20.45 23.03 9.48
CA GLY A 88 19.66 24.16 8.96
C GLY A 88 20.44 25.15 8.08
N GLN A 89 21.77 25.15 8.13
CA GLN A 89 22.62 25.90 7.19
C GLN A 89 22.64 25.26 5.79
N TRP A 90 22.56 23.94 5.72
CA TRP A 90 22.65 23.15 4.48
C TRP A 90 21.28 22.81 3.91
N SER A 91 20.24 22.76 4.75
CA SER A 91 18.87 22.49 4.33
C SER A 91 18.30 23.66 3.53
N GLY A 92 17.73 23.36 2.36
CA GLY A 92 17.07 24.32 1.49
C GLY A 92 15.91 25.04 2.19
N ALA A 93 15.65 26.29 1.79
CA ALA A 93 14.60 27.12 2.40
C ALA A 93 13.20 26.47 2.32
N GLU A 94 12.91 25.78 1.22
CA GLU A 94 11.64 25.07 1.00
C GLU A 94 11.44 23.89 1.96
N VAL A 95 12.51 23.10 2.21
CA VAL A 95 12.46 21.98 3.18
C VAL A 95 12.24 22.53 4.59
N LYS A 96 12.94 23.62 4.95
CA LYS A 96 12.76 24.26 6.26
C LYS A 96 11.35 24.80 6.45
N LEU A 97 10.79 25.43 5.41
CA LEU A 97 9.41 25.89 5.42
C LEU A 97 8.45 24.70 5.62
N ARG A 98 8.64 23.61 4.85
CA ARG A 98 7.77 22.45 4.92
C ARG A 98 7.81 21.73 6.28
N VAL A 99 9.00 21.57 6.86
CA VAL A 99 9.15 21.02 8.22
C VAL A 99 8.46 21.93 9.25
N THR A 100 8.53 23.25 9.07
CA THR A 100 7.85 24.21 9.95
C THR A 100 6.33 24.09 9.82
N GLU A 101 5.79 23.94 8.62
CA GLU A 101 4.36 23.69 8.37
C GLU A 101 3.88 22.39 9.02
N VAL A 102 4.65 21.30 8.88
CA VAL A 102 4.32 20.01 9.50
C VAL A 102 4.31 20.11 11.02
N LEU A 103 5.32 20.74 11.63
CA LEU A 103 5.34 20.92 13.09
C LEU A 103 4.20 21.83 13.56
N TYR A 104 3.93 22.92 12.85
CA TYR A 104 2.84 23.83 13.19
C TYR A 104 1.47 23.15 13.04
N SER A 105 1.25 22.38 11.97
CA SER A 105 0.01 21.61 11.83
C SER A 105 -0.13 20.66 13.02
N TRP A 106 0.90 19.92 13.42
CA TRP A 106 0.78 19.03 14.58
C TRP A 106 0.42 19.75 15.88
N THR A 107 0.83 21.01 16.08
CA THR A 107 0.38 21.79 17.24
C THR A 107 -1.12 22.10 17.25
N LEU A 108 -1.75 22.19 16.09
CA LEU A 108 -3.20 22.43 16.01
C LEU A 108 -4.00 21.13 16.16
N TRP A 109 -3.45 20.03 15.65
CA TRP A 109 -4.12 18.73 15.50
C TRP A 109 -3.95 17.82 16.72
N LEU A 110 -2.73 17.76 17.25
CA LEU A 110 -2.35 16.90 18.37
C LEU A 110 -2.24 17.72 19.65
N LYS A 111 -3.37 18.34 20.05
CA LYS A 111 -3.44 19.17 21.26
C LYS A 111 -3.12 18.38 22.54
N GLU A 112 -3.37 17.08 22.51
CA GLU A 112 -3.10 16.15 23.61
C GLU A 112 -1.61 15.82 23.77
N GLU A 113 -0.74 16.18 22.80
CA GLU A 113 0.69 15.86 22.82
C GLU A 113 1.55 17.08 23.24
N PRO A 114 1.88 17.24 24.54
CA PRO A 114 2.55 18.46 25.05
C PRO A 114 3.96 18.64 24.49
N LYS A 115 4.64 17.56 24.10
CA LYS A 115 6.02 17.59 23.58
C LYS A 115 6.12 18.30 22.24
N ILE A 116 5.09 18.17 21.39
CA ILE A 116 5.02 18.85 20.10
C ILE A 116 4.88 20.35 20.32
N GLN A 117 4.00 20.76 21.24
CA GLN A 117 3.82 22.16 21.64
C GLN A 117 5.11 22.77 22.18
N GLU A 118 5.79 22.05 23.07
CA GLU A 118 7.04 22.50 23.66
C GLU A 118 8.15 22.67 22.63
N ALA A 119 8.31 21.69 21.74
CA ALA A 119 9.28 21.74 20.64
C ALA A 119 9.03 22.96 19.73
N TYR A 120 7.78 23.18 19.31
CA TYR A 120 7.44 24.32 18.45
C TYR A 120 7.61 25.67 19.15
N ARG A 121 7.19 25.79 20.41
CA ARG A 121 7.40 27.00 21.24
C ARG A 121 8.88 27.31 21.41
N MET A 122 9.71 26.29 21.62
CA MET A 122 11.18 26.44 21.69
C MET A 122 11.75 26.96 20.36
N LEU A 123 11.31 26.43 19.22
CA LEU A 123 11.72 26.90 17.89
C LEU A 123 11.38 28.40 17.68
N LYS A 124 10.20 28.84 18.12
CA LYS A 124 9.82 30.27 18.11
C LYS A 124 10.70 31.10 19.04
N LYS A 125 10.93 30.65 20.28
CA LYS A 125 11.77 31.36 21.26
C LYS A 125 13.21 31.54 20.78
N GLN A 126 13.75 30.56 20.06
CA GLN A 126 15.10 30.62 19.48
C GLN A 126 15.17 31.43 18.18
N GLY A 127 14.06 31.99 17.70
CA GLY A 127 14.02 32.76 16.45
C GLY A 127 14.16 31.92 15.18
N LEU A 128 14.07 30.59 15.29
CA LEU A 128 14.13 29.65 14.15
C LEU A 128 12.83 29.69 13.34
N VAL A 129 11.71 29.95 14.02
CA VAL A 129 10.41 30.22 13.40
C VAL A 129 9.99 31.64 13.76
N LYS A 130 10.06 32.56 12.79
CA LYS A 130 9.75 33.98 13.00
C LYS A 130 8.24 34.28 13.01
N LYS A 131 7.50 33.62 12.12
CA LYS A 131 6.05 33.76 11.97
C LYS A 131 5.45 32.38 11.70
N ASP A 132 4.26 32.14 12.24
CA ASP A 132 3.54 30.91 11.98
C ASP A 132 3.18 30.84 10.48
N PRO A 133 3.45 29.69 9.82
CA PRO A 133 3.21 29.55 8.39
C PRO A 133 1.71 29.56 8.08
N LYS A 134 1.34 30.08 6.91
CA LYS A 134 -0.02 29.92 6.39
C LYS A 134 -0.14 28.48 5.89
N LEU A 135 -0.95 27.67 6.56
CA LEU A 135 -1.24 26.33 6.12
C LEU A 135 -2.08 26.38 4.83
N PRO A 136 -1.77 25.58 3.79
CA PRO A 136 -2.62 25.49 2.60
C PRO A 136 -4.03 24.98 2.94
N ASP A 137 -5.07 25.55 2.32
CA ASP A 137 -6.47 25.13 2.48
C ASP A 137 -6.72 23.67 2.02
N THR A 138 -5.79 23.10 1.26
CA THR A 138 -5.84 21.74 0.68
C THR A 138 -5.36 20.64 1.63
N ILE A 139 -5.13 20.93 2.91
CA ILE A 139 -4.92 19.86 3.90
C ILE A 139 -6.26 19.15 4.10
N VAL A 140 -6.47 18.05 3.38
CA VAL A 140 -7.44 17.01 3.72
C VAL A 140 -6.99 16.37 5.02
N MET A 141 -7.27 17.07 6.10
CA MET A 141 -7.35 16.51 7.43
C MET A 141 -8.56 17.23 8.02
N PRO A 142 -9.66 16.50 8.20
CA PRO A 142 -10.32 16.35 9.49
C PRO A 142 -10.11 14.90 9.96
N PRO A 143 -10.30 14.59 11.25
CA PRO A 143 -10.55 13.19 11.61
C PRO A 143 -11.73 12.67 10.78
N PRO A 144 -11.78 11.38 10.37
CA PRO A 144 -13.06 10.77 10.03
C PRO A 144 -14.03 11.12 11.16
N SER A 145 -15.19 11.67 10.80
CA SER A 145 -16.18 12.17 11.75
C SER A 145 -16.26 11.28 12.98
N GLN A 146 -16.03 11.88 14.16
CA GLN A 146 -16.49 11.25 15.38
C GLN A 146 -17.95 10.88 15.17
N ARG A 147 -18.25 9.64 15.57
CA ARG A 147 -19.54 8.95 15.51
C ARG A 147 -20.71 9.93 15.37
N ALA A 148 -21.63 9.64 14.46
CA ALA A 148 -22.99 10.13 14.59
C ALA A 148 -23.39 10.01 16.06
N GLU A 149 -23.54 11.17 16.70
CA GLU A 149 -23.93 11.30 18.08
C GLU A 149 -25.40 10.94 18.20
N ASP A 150 -25.69 9.65 18.10
CA ASP A 150 -26.88 9.11 18.72
C ASP A 150 -26.49 8.76 20.16
N SER A 151 -27.04 9.53 21.11
CA SER A 151 -27.04 9.31 22.57
C SER A 151 -25.93 10.00 23.39
N VAL A 152 -25.77 11.33 23.23
CA VAL A 152 -24.86 12.19 24.03
C VAL A 152 -25.13 12.14 25.54
N PHE A 153 -26.34 11.82 25.99
CA PHE A 153 -26.66 11.89 27.43
C PHE A 153 -26.45 10.58 28.22
N ASN A 154 -26.19 9.44 27.57
CA ASN A 154 -26.13 8.15 28.29
C ASN A 154 -24.73 7.59 28.51
N GLN A 155 -23.75 7.88 27.63
CA GLN A 155 -22.42 7.27 27.75
C GLN A 155 -21.50 8.03 28.71
N GLU A 156 -21.60 9.35 28.77
CA GLU A 156 -20.72 10.15 29.62
C GLU A 156 -21.08 10.03 31.11
N ASP A 157 -22.39 9.96 31.43
CA ASP A 157 -22.87 9.76 32.80
C ASP A 157 -22.58 8.35 33.33
N LYS A 158 -22.72 7.32 32.48
CA LYS A 158 -22.31 5.95 32.81
C LYS A 158 -20.80 5.85 33.06
N ALA A 159 -19.98 6.58 32.30
CA ALA A 159 -18.52 6.62 32.47
C ALA A 159 -18.11 7.35 33.77
N LYS A 160 -18.78 8.47 34.09
CA LYS A 160 -18.58 9.21 35.36
C LYS A 160 -19.00 8.37 36.57
N LEU A 161 -20.15 7.68 36.47
CA LEU A 161 -20.63 6.77 37.51
C LEU A 161 -19.67 5.59 37.72
N LEU A 162 -19.18 4.98 36.63
CA LEU A 162 -18.18 3.91 36.71
C LEU A 162 -16.90 4.38 37.40
N ALA A 163 -16.40 5.56 37.05
CA ALA A 163 -15.18 6.12 37.64
C ALA A 163 -15.33 6.42 39.14
N THR A 164 -16.53 6.84 39.57
CA THR A 164 -16.85 7.05 40.99
C THR A 164 -16.93 5.72 41.74
N LEU A 165 -17.60 4.71 41.18
CA LEU A 165 -17.74 3.39 41.79
C LEU A 165 -16.40 2.66 41.92
N LEU A 166 -15.51 2.79 40.92
CA LEU A 166 -14.15 2.20 40.96
C LEU A 166 -13.20 2.89 41.95
N LYS A 167 -13.48 4.14 42.35
CA LYS A 167 -12.71 4.87 43.37
C LYS A 167 -13.17 4.58 44.79
N SER A 168 -14.36 4.00 44.96
CA SER A 168 -14.90 3.64 46.27
C SER A 168 -14.18 2.40 46.83
N SER A 169 -13.94 2.38 48.14
CA SER A 169 -13.40 1.21 48.85
C SER A 169 -14.48 0.25 49.34
N SER A 170 -15.76 0.52 49.02
CA SER A 170 -16.86 -0.35 49.42
C SER A 170 -16.98 -1.58 48.49
N PRO A 171 -17.20 -2.78 49.03
CA PRO A 171 -17.35 -3.99 48.22
C PRO A 171 -18.63 -3.98 47.36
N GLU A 172 -19.68 -3.26 47.77
CA GLU A 172 -20.94 -3.13 47.00
C GLU A 172 -20.77 -2.23 45.75
N ASP A 173 -20.02 -1.14 45.87
CA ASP A 173 -19.75 -0.24 44.74
C ASP A 173 -18.88 -0.93 43.69
N LEU A 174 -17.90 -1.73 44.11
CA LEU A 174 -17.05 -2.52 43.22
C LEU A 174 -17.85 -3.63 42.51
N GLN A 175 -18.80 -4.28 43.19
CA GLN A 175 -19.70 -5.22 42.53
C GLN A 175 -20.60 -4.53 41.49
N THR A 176 -21.12 -3.35 41.83
CA THR A 176 -21.93 -2.54 40.91
C THR A 176 -21.11 -2.09 39.70
N ALA A 177 -19.85 -1.66 39.89
CA ALA A 177 -18.93 -1.34 38.81
C ALA A 177 -18.67 -2.54 37.89
N ASN A 178 -18.38 -3.72 38.44
CA ASN A 178 -18.16 -4.95 37.67
C ASN A 178 -19.39 -5.36 36.86
N ARG A 179 -20.60 -5.21 37.42
CA ARG A 179 -21.86 -5.45 36.71
C ARG A 179 -22.07 -4.45 35.58
N LEU A 180 -21.77 -3.17 35.81
CA LEU A 180 -21.87 -2.12 34.80
C LEU A 180 -20.90 -2.40 33.64
N ILE A 181 -19.64 -2.70 33.93
CA ILE A 181 -18.61 -3.05 32.94
C ILE A 181 -19.07 -4.19 32.05
N LYS A 182 -19.54 -5.29 32.66
CA LYS A 182 -20.01 -6.48 31.94
C LYS A 182 -21.18 -6.17 31.01
N ASN A 183 -22.13 -5.34 31.44
CA ASN A 183 -23.25 -4.91 30.61
C ASN A 183 -22.81 -3.99 29.46
N THR A 184 -21.96 -2.99 29.72
CA THR A 184 -21.43 -2.12 28.65
C THR A 184 -20.61 -2.89 27.61
N ILE A 185 -19.81 -3.89 28.02
CA ILE A 185 -19.06 -4.73 27.07
C ILE A 185 -20.03 -5.56 26.22
N LYS A 186 -21.09 -6.11 26.82
CA LYS A 186 -22.10 -6.89 26.11
C LYS A 186 -22.88 -6.03 25.11
N GLU A 187 -23.27 -4.81 25.49
CA GLU A 187 -23.93 -3.83 24.61
C GLU A 187 -23.03 -3.44 23.44
N GLN A 188 -21.76 -3.10 23.70
CA GLN A 188 -20.79 -2.78 22.65
C GLN A 188 -20.54 -3.93 21.69
N LYS A 189 -20.45 -5.17 22.20
CA LYS A 189 -20.28 -6.36 21.35
C LYS A 189 -21.51 -6.58 20.47
N ALA A 190 -22.73 -6.43 21.02
CA ALA A 190 -23.96 -6.55 20.26
C ALA A 190 -24.09 -5.47 19.17
N GLU A 191 -23.74 -4.22 19.48
CA GLU A 191 -23.75 -3.10 18.54
C GLU A 191 -22.72 -3.29 17.41
N ARG A 192 -21.52 -3.81 17.72
CA ARG A 192 -20.49 -4.16 16.72
C ARG A 192 -20.99 -5.25 15.77
N VAL A 193 -21.59 -6.31 16.30
CA VAL A 193 -22.16 -7.40 15.48
C VAL A 193 -23.31 -6.88 14.62
N SER A 194 -24.22 -6.07 15.18
CA SER A 194 -25.35 -5.49 14.44
C SER A 194 -24.89 -4.59 13.28
N ARG A 195 -23.91 -3.70 13.52
CA ARG A 195 -23.31 -2.86 12.46
C ARG A 195 -22.65 -3.69 11.36
N ARG A 196 -21.93 -4.75 11.75
CA ARG A 196 -21.28 -5.67 10.81
C ARG A 196 -22.33 -6.35 9.92
N VAL A 197 -23.32 -7.00 10.52
CA VAL A 197 -24.38 -7.72 9.80
C VAL A 197 -25.12 -6.78 8.85
N SER A 198 -25.55 -5.60 9.32
CA SER A 198 -26.26 -4.62 8.49
C SER A 198 -25.44 -4.16 7.28
N THR A 199 -24.14 -3.92 7.45
CA THR A 199 -23.27 -3.50 6.34
C THR A 199 -23.04 -4.65 5.34
N LEU A 200 -22.87 -5.88 5.83
CA LEU A 200 -22.69 -7.05 4.98
C LEU A 200 -23.96 -7.36 4.18
N GLU A 201 -25.13 -7.23 4.78
CA GLU A 201 -26.42 -7.36 4.10
C GLU A 201 -26.59 -6.31 3.01
N GLU A 202 -26.20 -5.06 3.26
CA GLU A 202 -26.24 -4.00 2.26
C GLU A 202 -25.30 -4.31 1.09
N VAL A 203 -24.07 -4.72 1.36
CA VAL A 203 -23.10 -5.13 0.33
C VAL A 203 -23.62 -6.31 -0.48
N ALA A 204 -24.15 -7.34 0.17
CA ALA A 204 -24.69 -8.52 -0.50
C ALA A 204 -25.89 -8.17 -1.39
N SER A 205 -26.80 -7.32 -0.90
CA SER A 205 -27.96 -6.85 -1.64
C SER A 205 -27.56 -6.04 -2.88
N ARG A 206 -26.67 -5.05 -2.73
CA ARG A 206 -26.21 -4.21 -3.85
C ARG A 206 -25.39 -4.99 -4.87
N THR A 207 -24.51 -5.88 -4.43
CA THR A 207 -23.73 -6.78 -5.30
C THR A 207 -24.65 -7.69 -6.11
N ARG A 208 -25.70 -8.25 -5.49
CA ARG A 208 -26.70 -9.10 -6.16
C ARG A 208 -27.51 -8.33 -7.21
N GLN A 209 -27.96 -7.12 -6.87
CA GLN A 209 -28.70 -6.25 -7.78
C GLN A 209 -27.85 -5.85 -9.00
N LEU A 210 -26.59 -5.45 -8.78
CA LEU A 210 -25.68 -5.10 -9.86
C LEU A 210 -25.37 -6.31 -10.75
N ARG A 211 -25.17 -7.51 -10.16
CA ARG A 211 -24.95 -8.75 -10.91
C ARG A 211 -26.15 -9.13 -11.79
N GLU A 212 -27.38 -9.03 -11.27
CA GLU A 212 -28.58 -9.36 -12.04
C GLU A 212 -28.83 -8.35 -13.17
N LEU A 213 -28.62 -7.06 -12.93
CA LEU A 213 -28.77 -6.04 -13.96
C LEU A 213 -27.67 -6.14 -15.04
N LEU A 214 -26.43 -6.48 -14.67
CA LEU A 214 -25.37 -6.81 -15.64
C LEU A 214 -25.78 -8.01 -16.50
N ARG A 215 -26.35 -9.06 -15.89
CA ARG A 215 -26.84 -10.26 -16.61
C ARG A 215 -27.97 -9.93 -17.58
N GLN A 216 -28.94 -9.12 -17.16
CA GLN A 216 -30.06 -8.69 -18.00
C GLN A 216 -29.57 -7.85 -19.18
N HIS A 217 -28.63 -6.92 -18.93
CA HIS A 217 -28.05 -6.08 -19.97
C HIS A 217 -27.24 -6.88 -21.02
N CYS A 218 -26.65 -8.02 -20.65
CA CYS A 218 -26.06 -8.96 -21.62
C CYS A 218 -27.08 -9.60 -22.57
N LEU A 219 -28.34 -9.78 -22.13
CA LEU A 219 -29.37 -10.50 -22.87
C LEU A 219 -30.27 -9.58 -23.70
N THR A 220 -30.56 -8.38 -23.23
CA THR A 220 -31.53 -7.46 -23.87
C THR A 220 -30.89 -6.31 -24.66
N GLY A 221 -29.57 -6.15 -24.62
CA GLY A 221 -28.86 -5.04 -25.27
C GLY A 221 -29.06 -3.69 -24.57
N PRO A 222 -28.35 -2.63 -25.00
CA PRO A 222 -28.32 -1.36 -24.27
C PRO A 222 -29.62 -0.58 -24.44
N SER A 223 -30.43 -0.49 -23.39
CA SER A 223 -31.40 0.59 -23.24
C SER A 223 -30.77 1.74 -22.44
N THR A 224 -31.11 2.98 -22.78
CA THR A 224 -30.63 4.20 -22.11
C THR A 224 -30.98 4.20 -20.62
N HIS A 225 -32.21 3.80 -20.27
CA HIS A 225 -32.66 3.74 -18.88
C HIS A 225 -31.94 2.67 -18.04
N HIS A 226 -31.58 1.52 -18.64
CA HIS A 226 -30.82 0.48 -17.93
C HIS A 226 -29.38 0.91 -17.65
N THR A 227 -28.80 1.75 -18.52
CA THR A 227 -27.40 2.19 -18.41
C THR A 227 -27.19 3.17 -17.26
N ASP A 228 -28.11 4.10 -17.04
CA ASP A 228 -28.05 5.06 -15.93
C ASP A 228 -28.25 4.38 -14.57
N HIS A 229 -29.20 3.45 -14.48
CA HIS A 229 -29.42 2.67 -13.27
C HIS A 229 -28.22 1.76 -12.93
N LEU A 230 -27.59 1.16 -13.95
CA LEU A 230 -26.36 0.36 -13.81
C LEU A 230 -25.21 1.19 -13.24
N LYS A 231 -25.03 2.42 -13.75
CA LYS A 231 -24.00 3.35 -13.28
C LYS A 231 -24.23 3.78 -11.83
N ALA A 232 -25.47 4.11 -11.46
CA ALA A 232 -25.80 4.48 -10.09
C ALA A 232 -25.52 3.35 -9.08
N LEU A 233 -25.82 2.10 -9.46
CA LEU A 233 -25.52 0.93 -8.64
C LEU A 233 -24.02 0.64 -8.54
N TYR A 234 -23.27 0.77 -9.63
CA TYR A 234 -21.81 0.68 -9.62
C TYR A 234 -21.18 1.70 -8.66
N GLU A 235 -21.56 2.97 -8.76
CA GLU A 235 -21.04 4.01 -7.87
C GLU A 235 -21.42 3.74 -6.41
N SER A 236 -22.60 3.17 -6.17
CA SER A 236 -23.01 2.77 -4.83
C SER A 236 -22.20 1.59 -4.28
N CYS A 237 -21.84 0.61 -5.13
CA CYS A 237 -20.96 -0.49 -4.77
C CYS A 237 -19.55 0.01 -4.44
N ASP A 238 -19.00 0.93 -5.24
CA ASP A 238 -17.66 1.50 -5.01
C ASP A 238 -17.58 2.29 -3.69
N ARG A 239 -18.66 3.01 -3.32
CA ARG A 239 -18.77 3.72 -2.04
C ARG A 239 -18.81 2.80 -0.81
N LEU A 240 -19.12 1.51 -0.95
CA LEU A 240 -19.14 0.56 0.16
C LEU A 240 -17.78 -0.08 0.47
N ARG A 241 -16.81 -0.02 -0.47
CA ARG A 241 -15.46 -0.55 -0.23
C ARG A 241 -14.78 0.03 1.00
N PRO A 242 -14.73 1.36 1.21
CA PRO A 242 -14.11 1.94 2.41
C PRO A 242 -14.75 1.45 3.71
N ASN A 243 -16.06 1.18 3.71
CA ASN A 243 -16.77 0.66 4.88
C ASN A 243 -16.34 -0.77 5.22
N LEU A 244 -16.16 -1.63 4.22
CA LEU A 244 -15.65 -3.00 4.42
C LEU A 244 -14.21 -3.00 4.95
N PHE A 245 -13.33 -2.14 4.40
CA PHE A 245 -11.97 -2.00 4.92
C PHE A 245 -11.94 -1.52 6.37
N ARG A 246 -12.81 -0.56 6.72
CA ARG A 246 -12.94 -0.09 8.10
C ARG A 246 -13.45 -1.19 9.02
N LEU A 247 -14.47 -1.95 8.61
CA LEU A 247 -14.99 -3.08 9.37
C LEU A 247 -13.94 -4.17 9.58
N ALA A 248 -13.15 -4.50 8.56
CA ALA A 248 -12.04 -5.45 8.68
C ALA A 248 -10.98 -4.94 9.67
N SER A 249 -10.64 -3.65 9.61
CA SER A 249 -9.70 -3.04 10.56
C SER A 249 -10.22 -2.96 11.99
N ASP A 250 -11.54 -2.82 12.18
CA ASP A 250 -12.21 -2.75 13.48
C ASP A 250 -12.47 -4.13 14.10
N THR A 251 -12.30 -5.21 13.31
CA THR A 251 -12.55 -6.62 13.69
C THR A 251 -11.22 -7.34 13.87
N VAL A 252 -10.68 -7.27 15.10
CA VAL A 252 -9.36 -7.85 15.44
C VAL A 252 -9.47 -9.07 16.37
N ASP A 253 -10.65 -9.31 16.93
CA ASP A 253 -10.93 -10.29 17.98
C ASP A 253 -11.89 -11.42 17.53
N ASP A 254 -12.25 -11.47 16.25
CA ASP A 254 -13.24 -12.39 15.68
C ASP A 254 -12.84 -12.78 14.24
N ASP A 255 -12.05 -13.86 14.11
CA ASP A 255 -11.49 -14.33 12.83
C ASP A 255 -12.57 -14.80 11.85
N GLU A 256 -13.65 -15.40 12.36
CA GLU A 256 -14.78 -15.85 11.54
C GLU A 256 -15.49 -14.66 10.89
N ALA A 257 -15.68 -13.59 11.66
CA ALA A 257 -16.24 -12.35 11.15
C ALA A 257 -15.34 -11.64 10.16
N LEU A 258 -14.02 -11.64 10.40
CA LEU A 258 -13.06 -11.07 9.46
C LEU A 258 -13.13 -11.79 8.12
N ALA A 259 -13.20 -13.13 8.13
CA ALA A 259 -13.37 -13.93 6.91
C ALA A 259 -14.66 -13.55 6.15
N GLN A 260 -15.80 -13.36 6.84
CA GLN A 260 -17.05 -12.91 6.21
C GLN A 260 -16.93 -11.53 5.57
N ILE A 261 -16.21 -10.59 6.21
CA ILE A 261 -15.98 -9.24 5.67
C ILE A 261 -15.10 -9.29 4.42
N LEU A 262 -14.03 -10.09 4.45
CA LEU A 262 -13.13 -10.25 3.30
C LEU A 262 -13.85 -10.92 2.12
N GLN A 263 -14.63 -11.97 2.37
CA GLN A 263 -15.45 -12.62 1.34
C GLN A 263 -16.41 -11.63 0.68
N ALA A 264 -17.11 -10.81 1.48
CA ALA A 264 -18.02 -9.79 0.93
C ALA A 264 -17.27 -8.73 0.09
N ASN A 265 -16.03 -8.40 0.44
CA ASN A 265 -15.18 -7.49 -0.34
C ASN A 265 -14.75 -8.10 -1.68
N ASP A 266 -14.37 -9.38 -1.67
CA ASP A 266 -14.00 -10.10 -2.89
C ASP A 266 -15.18 -10.19 -3.86
N GLU A 267 -16.38 -10.51 -3.36
CA GLU A 267 -17.61 -10.54 -4.16
C GLU A 267 -17.97 -9.16 -4.74
N LEU A 268 -17.86 -8.11 -3.93
CA LEU A 268 -18.09 -6.73 -4.37
C LEU A 268 -17.08 -6.33 -5.45
N THR A 269 -15.81 -6.69 -5.28
CA THR A 269 -14.74 -6.39 -6.23
C THR A 269 -14.92 -7.13 -7.55
N LEU A 270 -15.35 -8.38 -7.51
CA LEU A 270 -15.68 -9.16 -8.70
C LEU A 270 -16.76 -8.46 -9.53
N VAL A 271 -17.89 -8.08 -8.90
CA VAL A 271 -19.01 -7.45 -9.63
C VAL A 271 -18.67 -6.05 -10.13
N VAL A 272 -17.87 -5.29 -9.38
CA VAL A 272 -17.35 -3.98 -9.83
C VAL A 272 -16.45 -4.14 -11.05
N ASN A 273 -15.61 -5.18 -11.11
CA ASN A 273 -14.77 -5.46 -12.27
C ASN A 273 -15.61 -5.91 -13.47
N MET A 274 -16.63 -6.76 -13.26
CA MET A 274 -17.57 -7.15 -14.33
C MET A 274 -18.26 -5.95 -14.99
N TYR A 275 -18.65 -4.93 -14.20
CA TYR A 275 -19.18 -3.69 -14.74
C TYR A 275 -18.15 -2.93 -15.59
N LYS A 276 -16.90 -2.81 -15.08
CA LYS A 276 -15.82 -2.10 -15.77
C LYS A 276 -15.47 -2.75 -17.10
N ASP A 277 -15.45 -4.08 -17.16
CA ASP A 277 -15.15 -4.81 -18.39
C ASP A 277 -16.24 -4.59 -19.45
N MET A 278 -17.51 -4.60 -19.05
CA MET A 278 -18.64 -4.33 -19.95
C MET A 278 -18.70 -2.89 -20.46
N MET A 279 -18.39 -1.90 -19.61
CA MET A 279 -18.47 -0.47 -19.99
C MET A 279 -17.18 0.01 -20.69
N GLY A 280 -16.02 -0.50 -20.29
CA GLY A 280 -14.71 -0.16 -20.87
C GLY A 280 -14.48 -0.74 -22.27
N GLY A 281 -15.18 -1.82 -22.65
CA GLY A 281 -15.12 -2.39 -24.00
C GLY A 281 -15.83 -1.56 -25.10
N ARG A 282 -16.59 -0.51 -24.75
CA ARG A 282 -17.47 0.18 -25.70
C ARG A 282 -16.95 1.50 -26.27
N GLU A 283 -15.98 2.16 -25.63
CA GLU A 283 -15.42 3.41 -26.18
C GLU A 283 -14.47 3.18 -27.37
N SER A 284 -13.96 1.95 -27.54
CA SER A 284 -13.08 1.60 -28.68
C SER A 284 -13.80 1.04 -29.91
N ASN A 285 -15.10 0.74 -29.86
CA ASN A 285 -15.76 -0.07 -30.89
C ASN A 285 -16.63 0.72 -31.90
N ARG A 286 -16.29 1.97 -32.22
CA ARG A 286 -16.94 2.72 -33.31
C ARG A 286 -16.25 2.62 -34.67
N MET A 287 -15.16 1.85 -34.79
CA MET A 287 -14.52 1.61 -36.08
C MET A 287 -14.13 0.13 -36.25
N ARG A 288 -14.73 -0.48 -37.29
CA ARG A 288 -14.40 -1.76 -37.93
C ARG A 288 -14.91 -3.03 -37.26
N GLY A 289 -16.00 -3.54 -37.83
CA GLY A 289 -16.34 -4.96 -37.76
C GLY A 289 -15.40 -5.82 -38.61
N GLY A 290 -15.44 -7.14 -38.34
CA GLY A 290 -14.69 -8.18 -39.04
C GLY A 290 -13.95 -9.05 -38.02
N GLY A 291 -14.35 -10.32 -37.94
CA GLY A 291 -13.98 -11.25 -36.87
C GLY A 291 -12.52 -11.70 -36.85
N GLY A 292 -12.18 -12.36 -35.74
CA GLY A 292 -10.88 -12.94 -35.44
C GLY A 292 -10.61 -12.79 -33.95
N GLU A 293 -10.63 -13.90 -33.22
CA GLU A 293 -10.28 -14.01 -31.81
C GLU A 293 -9.00 -13.23 -31.50
N GLY A 294 -9.12 -12.21 -30.66
CA GLY A 294 -8.02 -11.32 -30.32
C GLY A 294 -8.29 -10.71 -28.95
N SER A 295 -7.53 -11.17 -27.97
CA SER A 295 -7.47 -10.63 -26.62
C SER A 295 -7.16 -9.12 -26.67
N ILE A 296 -8.04 -8.27 -26.15
CA ILE A 296 -7.83 -6.82 -26.08
C ILE A 296 -7.43 -6.48 -24.63
N ASN A 297 -6.11 -6.50 -24.38
CA ASN A 297 -5.52 -6.15 -23.09
C ASN A 297 -5.29 -4.64 -22.98
N ASN A 298 -5.87 -4.05 -21.93
CA ASN A 298 -5.64 -2.67 -21.51
C ASN A 298 -4.25 -2.55 -20.83
N GLY A 299 -3.23 -2.13 -21.57
CA GLY A 299 -2.11 -1.30 -21.09
C GLY A 299 -1.10 -1.84 -20.05
N ARG A 300 -1.23 -3.07 -19.53
CA ARG A 300 -0.21 -3.71 -18.68
C ARG A 300 0.33 -4.94 -19.40
N LEU A 301 1.59 -4.91 -19.82
CA LEU A 301 2.26 -6.06 -20.42
C LEU A 301 2.24 -7.21 -19.42
N GLU A 302 1.70 -8.35 -19.82
CA GLU A 302 1.65 -9.53 -18.96
C GLU A 302 3.07 -10.04 -18.71
N PRO A 303 3.40 -10.45 -17.47
CA PRO A 303 4.68 -11.04 -17.18
C PRO A 303 4.85 -12.35 -17.96
N ILE A 304 6.05 -12.59 -18.49
CA ILE A 304 6.38 -13.86 -19.14
C ILE A 304 7.00 -14.79 -18.10
N THR A 305 6.37 -15.93 -17.86
CA THR A 305 6.97 -17.00 -17.04
C THR A 305 8.11 -17.67 -17.82
N VAL A 306 9.28 -17.71 -17.21
CA VAL A 306 10.51 -18.28 -17.78
C VAL A 306 10.77 -19.67 -17.21
N TYR A 307 10.44 -19.86 -15.93
CA TYR A 307 10.63 -21.13 -15.25
C TYR A 307 9.58 -21.27 -14.16
N ASP A 308 8.93 -22.44 -14.07
CA ASP A 308 7.95 -22.73 -13.03
C ASP A 308 7.95 -24.23 -12.72
N GLN A 309 8.94 -24.67 -11.93
CA GLN A 309 9.07 -26.07 -11.53
C GLN A 309 9.62 -26.16 -10.11
N ASN A 310 9.27 -27.25 -9.40
CA ASN A 310 9.73 -27.55 -8.04
C ASN A 310 9.43 -26.42 -7.02
N GLY A 311 8.36 -25.65 -7.25
CA GLY A 311 7.99 -24.53 -6.39
C GLY A 311 8.89 -23.30 -6.54
N VAL A 312 9.76 -23.25 -7.55
CA VAL A 312 10.52 -22.03 -7.91
C VAL A 312 9.92 -21.44 -9.17
N HIS A 313 9.47 -20.19 -9.08
CA HIS A 313 8.85 -19.46 -10.18
C HIS A 313 9.71 -18.27 -10.58
N VAL A 314 10.12 -18.20 -11.84
CA VAL A 314 10.88 -17.09 -12.43
C VAL A 314 10.06 -16.45 -13.55
N SER A 315 9.84 -15.14 -13.47
CA SER A 315 9.10 -14.37 -14.48
C SER A 315 9.79 -13.06 -14.86
N LEU A 316 9.50 -12.60 -16.08
CA LEU A 316 9.98 -11.33 -16.65
C LEU A 316 8.86 -10.32 -16.64
N HIS A 317 9.09 -9.18 -15.99
CA HIS A 317 8.19 -8.04 -15.99
C HIS A 317 8.75 -6.91 -16.86
N PHE A 318 7.90 -6.28 -17.67
CA PHE A 318 8.31 -5.29 -18.65
C PHE A 318 8.01 -3.88 -18.16
N ALA A 319 9.04 -3.04 -18.07
CA ALA A 319 8.85 -1.62 -17.83
C ALA A 319 8.52 -0.91 -19.15
N LYS A 320 7.57 0.02 -19.11
CA LYS A 320 7.09 0.76 -20.29
C LYS A 320 8.02 1.90 -20.71
N ASP A 321 8.75 2.48 -19.75
CA ASP A 321 9.56 3.67 -19.99
C ASP A 321 11.05 3.34 -20.21
N PRO A 322 11.68 3.79 -21.32
CA PRO A 322 13.11 3.68 -21.50
C PRO A 322 13.89 4.48 -20.42
N PRO A 323 15.13 4.07 -20.10
CA PRO A 323 16.00 4.88 -19.25
C PRO A 323 16.26 6.27 -19.86
N PRO A 324 16.29 7.34 -19.04
CA PRO A 324 16.63 8.69 -19.51
C PRO A 324 17.98 8.70 -20.23
N GLY A 325 18.02 9.23 -21.46
CA GLY A 325 19.22 9.28 -22.29
C GLY A 325 19.48 8.04 -23.16
N HIS A 326 18.69 6.97 -23.02
CA HIS A 326 18.84 5.72 -23.78
C HIS A 326 17.50 5.23 -24.37
N PRO A 327 16.97 5.89 -25.42
CA PRO A 327 15.63 5.60 -25.96
C PRO A 327 15.49 4.22 -26.63
N ASN A 328 16.61 3.56 -26.97
CA ASN A 328 16.63 2.23 -27.57
C ASN A 328 16.90 1.10 -26.55
N VAL A 329 16.87 1.42 -25.25
CA VAL A 329 17.11 0.46 -24.18
C VAL A 329 15.81 0.20 -23.43
N ALA A 330 15.39 -1.06 -23.40
CA ALA A 330 14.26 -1.52 -22.63
C ALA A 330 14.73 -2.07 -21.27
N VAL A 331 13.86 -1.97 -20.26
CA VAL A 331 14.11 -2.48 -18.91
C VAL A 331 13.15 -3.64 -18.62
N VAL A 332 13.74 -4.79 -18.31
CA VAL A 332 13.04 -6.00 -17.89
C VAL A 332 13.44 -6.31 -16.46
N ILE A 333 12.49 -6.67 -15.62
CA ILE A 333 12.72 -7.07 -14.23
C ILE A 333 12.52 -8.58 -14.16
N VAL A 334 13.59 -9.31 -13.84
CA VAL A 334 13.54 -10.74 -13.55
C VAL A 334 13.13 -10.90 -12.09
N SER A 335 12.04 -11.61 -11.83
CA SER A 335 11.54 -11.89 -10.47
C SER A 335 11.57 -13.40 -10.23
N THR A 336 12.27 -13.83 -9.18
CA THR A 336 12.33 -15.22 -8.75
C THR A 336 11.65 -15.36 -7.40
N VAL A 337 10.66 -16.25 -7.30
CA VAL A 337 9.89 -16.51 -6.08
C VAL A 337 10.05 -17.98 -5.70
N ASN A 338 10.21 -18.25 -4.41
CA ASN A 338 10.22 -19.61 -3.88
C ASN A 338 8.94 -19.90 -3.09
N THR A 339 8.16 -20.85 -3.57
CA THR A 339 6.99 -21.44 -2.91
C THR A 339 7.24 -22.89 -2.49
N SER A 340 8.48 -23.39 -2.57
CA SER A 340 8.84 -24.74 -2.12
C SER A 340 9.04 -24.81 -0.60
N SER A 341 8.91 -26.00 -0.02
CA SER A 341 9.14 -26.22 1.41
C SER A 341 10.61 -26.17 1.84
N LEU A 342 11.54 -26.02 0.89
CA LEU A 342 12.99 -26.00 1.12
C LEU A 342 13.57 -24.63 0.71
N PRO A 343 14.67 -24.19 1.35
CA PRO A 343 15.37 -22.98 0.90
C PRO A 343 16.02 -23.23 -0.46
N VAL A 344 16.21 -22.15 -1.23
CA VAL A 344 16.91 -22.18 -2.51
C VAL A 344 18.10 -21.23 -2.43
N LYS A 345 19.30 -21.75 -2.69
CA LYS A 345 20.56 -21.01 -2.56
C LYS A 345 21.27 -20.89 -3.90
N ASP A 346 22.25 -19.99 -3.98
CA ASP A 346 23.12 -19.80 -5.13
C ASP A 346 22.36 -19.59 -6.46
N ILE A 347 21.25 -18.86 -6.40
CA ILE A 347 20.42 -18.53 -7.55
C ILE A 347 21.20 -17.60 -8.47
N LEU A 348 21.45 -18.05 -9.70
CA LEU A 348 22.11 -17.26 -10.73
C LEU A 348 21.33 -17.36 -12.03
N PHE A 349 20.87 -16.20 -12.48
CA PHE A 349 20.21 -16.03 -13.77
C PHE A 349 21.19 -15.41 -14.77
N GLN A 350 21.42 -16.09 -15.88
CA GLN A 350 22.22 -15.60 -16.99
C GLN A 350 21.35 -15.47 -18.22
N ALA A 351 21.61 -14.45 -19.04
CA ALA A 351 20.83 -14.17 -20.22
C ALA A 351 21.72 -13.80 -21.41
N ALA A 352 21.33 -14.25 -22.60
CA ALA A 352 21.99 -13.98 -23.86
C ALA A 352 20.95 -13.64 -24.94
N VAL A 353 21.32 -12.73 -25.83
CA VAL A 353 20.48 -12.26 -26.95
C VAL A 353 21.23 -12.40 -28.28
N PRO A 354 20.54 -12.36 -29.44
CA PRO A 354 21.17 -12.35 -30.75
C PRO A 354 22.23 -11.26 -30.87
N LYS A 355 23.26 -11.50 -31.70
CA LYS A 355 24.40 -10.57 -31.92
C LYS A 355 24.01 -9.15 -32.36
N THR A 356 22.80 -8.97 -32.90
CA THR A 356 22.25 -7.67 -33.29
C THR A 356 21.73 -6.83 -32.12
N MET A 357 21.71 -7.39 -30.91
CA MET A 357 21.22 -6.78 -29.68
C MET A 357 22.29 -6.89 -28.58
N THR A 358 22.15 -6.09 -27.53
CA THR A 358 23.01 -6.22 -26.35
C THR A 358 22.17 -6.35 -25.09
N VAL A 359 22.59 -7.24 -24.18
CA VAL A 359 21.94 -7.48 -22.90
C VAL A 359 22.92 -7.21 -21.78
N LYS A 360 22.46 -6.54 -20.71
CA LYS A 360 23.23 -6.29 -19.50
C LYS A 360 22.38 -6.57 -18.28
N LEU A 361 22.80 -7.56 -17.49
CA LEU A 361 22.22 -7.84 -16.18
C LEU A 361 22.88 -6.93 -15.13
N GLN A 362 22.06 -6.34 -14.26
CA GLN A 362 22.53 -5.66 -13.05
C GLN A 362 22.74 -6.68 -11.91
N PRO A 363 23.45 -6.33 -10.84
CA PRO A 363 23.50 -7.15 -9.63
C PRO A 363 22.09 -7.51 -9.14
N SER A 364 21.89 -8.75 -8.73
CA SER A 364 20.65 -9.24 -8.12
C SER A 364 20.46 -8.62 -6.72
N SER A 365 19.21 -8.59 -6.23
CA SER A 365 18.91 -8.17 -4.86
C SER A 365 19.44 -9.14 -3.80
N GLY A 366 19.83 -10.34 -4.21
CA GLY A 366 20.35 -11.43 -3.39
C GLY A 366 20.46 -12.70 -4.24
N ASN A 367 21.00 -13.77 -3.65
CA ASN A 367 21.19 -15.06 -4.33
C ASN A 367 20.47 -16.22 -3.61
N ASP A 368 19.88 -15.97 -2.45
CA ASP A 368 19.23 -17.00 -1.63
C ASP A 368 17.78 -16.61 -1.34
N LEU A 369 16.91 -17.62 -1.36
CA LEU A 369 15.50 -17.53 -0.99
C LEU A 369 15.20 -18.50 0.16
N PRO A 370 14.52 -18.05 1.23
CA PRO A 370 14.07 -18.94 2.29
C PRO A 370 13.01 -19.92 1.79
N SER A 371 12.75 -20.97 2.58
CA SER A 371 11.61 -21.86 2.33
C SER A 371 10.29 -21.10 2.45
N TYR A 372 9.29 -21.58 1.73
CA TYR A 372 7.95 -21.02 1.72
C TYR A 372 7.33 -21.09 3.11
N ASN A 373 6.89 -19.92 3.58
CA ASN A 373 6.17 -19.79 4.83
C ASN A 373 4.77 -19.24 4.53
N PRO A 374 3.70 -20.04 4.71
CA PRO A 374 2.32 -19.61 4.46
C PRO A 374 1.86 -18.41 5.30
N LEU A 375 2.59 -18.10 6.38
CA LEU A 375 2.29 -16.99 7.29
C LEU A 375 3.01 -15.68 6.90
N LEU A 376 3.92 -15.73 5.92
CA LEU A 376 4.68 -14.58 5.44
C LEU A 376 4.45 -14.40 3.92
N PRO A 377 4.55 -13.16 3.39
CA PRO A 377 4.57 -12.97 1.94
C PRO A 377 5.71 -13.78 1.31
N PRO A 378 5.53 -14.39 0.12
CA PRO A 378 6.60 -15.12 -0.56
C PRO A 378 7.81 -14.21 -0.77
N ALA A 379 8.98 -14.64 -0.28
CA ALA A 379 10.22 -13.93 -0.55
C ALA A 379 10.53 -13.98 -2.04
N ALA A 380 10.99 -12.86 -2.59
CA ALA A 380 11.30 -12.72 -4.01
C ALA A 380 12.68 -12.09 -4.21
N LEU A 381 13.46 -12.64 -5.14
CA LEU A 381 14.67 -12.01 -5.66
C LEU A 381 14.32 -11.24 -6.92
N SER A 382 14.90 -10.06 -7.06
CA SER A 382 14.73 -9.22 -8.23
C SER A 382 16.08 -8.91 -8.87
N GLN A 383 16.13 -8.96 -10.20
CA GLN A 383 17.32 -8.60 -10.98
C GLN A 383 16.91 -7.79 -12.21
N ILE A 384 17.60 -6.68 -12.45
CA ILE A 384 17.31 -5.81 -13.60
C ILE A 384 18.09 -6.31 -14.82
N LEU A 385 17.38 -6.51 -15.93
CA LEU A 385 17.91 -6.81 -17.25
C LEU A 385 17.69 -5.61 -18.17
N LEU A 386 18.78 -5.04 -18.66
CA LEU A 386 18.76 -3.97 -19.67
C LEU A 386 18.97 -4.59 -21.04
N LEU A 387 18.04 -4.31 -21.97
CA LEU A 387 18.07 -4.84 -23.33
C LEU A 387 18.14 -3.69 -24.33
N SER A 388 19.19 -3.64 -25.13
CA SER A 388 19.32 -2.68 -26.24
C SER A 388 19.01 -3.37 -27.56
N ASN A 389 18.03 -2.85 -28.30
CA ASN A 389 17.61 -3.35 -29.60
C ASN A 389 17.67 -2.22 -30.65
N PRO A 390 18.88 -1.88 -31.15
CA PRO A 390 19.07 -0.74 -32.05
C PRO A 390 18.36 -0.90 -33.40
N HIS A 391 18.10 -2.14 -33.83
CA HIS A 391 17.46 -2.44 -35.11
C HIS A 391 15.96 -2.78 -35.01
N ARG A 392 15.36 -2.68 -33.81
CA ARG A 392 13.93 -2.93 -33.53
C ARG A 392 13.43 -4.28 -34.09
N ARG A 393 14.28 -5.30 -34.05
CA ARG A 393 13.93 -6.66 -34.51
C ARG A 393 13.22 -7.45 -33.42
N LYS A 394 12.54 -8.54 -33.77
CA LYS A 394 11.92 -9.45 -32.80
C LYS A 394 12.97 -9.91 -31.77
N VAL A 395 12.64 -9.78 -30.49
CA VAL A 395 13.52 -10.16 -29.38
C VAL A 395 13.43 -11.65 -29.14
N ARG A 396 14.59 -12.29 -28.95
CA ARG A 396 14.71 -13.68 -28.49
C ARG A 396 15.74 -13.70 -27.37
N LEU A 397 15.36 -14.23 -26.22
CA LEU A 397 16.24 -14.29 -25.04
C LEU A 397 16.51 -15.75 -24.71
N ARG A 398 17.79 -16.14 -24.72
CA ARG A 398 18.22 -17.42 -24.14
C ARG A 398 18.63 -17.17 -22.71
N TYR A 399 18.18 -18.02 -21.80
CA TYR A 399 18.55 -17.94 -20.40
C TYR A 399 19.19 -19.24 -19.91
N LYS A 400 20.02 -19.11 -18.89
CA LYS A 400 20.50 -20.20 -18.05
C LYS A 400 20.19 -19.85 -16.60
N LEU A 401 19.45 -20.72 -15.92
CA LEU A 401 19.13 -20.60 -14.52
C LEU A 401 19.87 -21.70 -13.76
N THR A 402 20.72 -21.31 -12.81
CA THR A 402 21.32 -22.26 -11.87
C THR A 402 20.83 -21.96 -10.46
N LEU A 403 20.49 -23.00 -9.70
CA LEU A 403 20.06 -22.88 -8.31
C LEU A 403 20.37 -24.16 -7.55
N VAL A 404 20.45 -24.06 -6.23
CA VAL A 404 20.65 -25.18 -5.33
C VAL A 404 19.44 -25.30 -4.42
N HIS A 405 18.72 -26.42 -4.49
CA HIS A 405 17.53 -26.67 -3.70
C HIS A 405 17.90 -27.42 -2.40
N GLY A 406 17.45 -26.92 -1.25
CA GLY A 406 17.83 -27.44 0.07
C GLY A 406 19.25 -27.07 0.50
N ASP A 407 19.79 -27.76 1.51
CA ASP A 407 21.13 -27.53 2.05
C ASP A 407 22.25 -28.18 1.20
N GLY A 408 22.17 -28.05 -0.13
CA GLY A 408 23.24 -28.48 -1.05
C GLY A 408 23.02 -29.82 -1.75
N GLU A 409 21.90 -30.51 -1.54
CA GLU A 409 21.69 -31.87 -2.05
C GLU A 409 21.28 -31.93 -3.53
N GLN A 410 20.67 -30.87 -4.08
CA GLN A 410 20.18 -30.86 -5.47
C GLN A 410 20.54 -29.55 -6.16
N SER A 411 21.60 -29.58 -6.99
CA SER A 411 21.91 -28.48 -7.90
C SER A 411 21.16 -28.65 -9.22
N LEU A 412 20.51 -27.58 -9.66
CA LEU A 412 19.74 -27.52 -10.90
C LEU A 412 20.38 -26.50 -11.83
N SER A 413 20.47 -26.85 -13.11
CA SER A 413 20.95 -25.98 -14.17
C SER A 413 20.04 -26.12 -15.38
N GLU A 414 19.06 -25.23 -15.48
CA GLU A 414 18.10 -25.20 -16.58
C GLU A 414 18.53 -24.20 -17.65
N MET A 415 18.30 -24.54 -18.91
CA MET A 415 18.46 -23.62 -20.04
C MET A 415 17.17 -23.56 -20.83
N GLY A 416 16.79 -22.37 -21.27
CA GLY A 416 15.62 -22.21 -22.12
C GLY A 416 15.72 -20.99 -23.03
N GLU A 417 14.71 -20.85 -23.88
CA GLU A 417 14.59 -19.73 -24.82
C GLU A 417 13.19 -19.13 -24.72
N VAL A 418 13.14 -17.80 -24.65
CA VAL A 418 11.89 -17.03 -24.62
C VAL A 418 11.78 -16.27 -25.95
N GLU A 419 10.78 -16.61 -26.73
CA GLU A 419 10.52 -16.00 -28.05
C GLU A 419 9.30 -15.09 -28.09
N ASP A 420 8.44 -15.16 -27.07
CA ASP A 420 7.14 -14.47 -27.00
C ASP A 420 7.23 -13.08 -26.36
N PHE A 421 8.33 -12.37 -26.60
CA PHE A 421 8.47 -10.99 -26.12
C PHE A 421 7.39 -10.09 -26.73
N PRO A 422 6.89 -9.09 -25.97
CA PRO A 422 6.01 -8.08 -26.50
C PRO A 422 6.59 -7.40 -27.74
N ASP A 423 5.72 -6.94 -28.65
CA ASP A 423 6.16 -6.15 -29.80
C ASP A 423 6.99 -4.94 -29.33
N TRP A 424 8.16 -4.74 -29.94
CA TRP A 424 9.14 -3.75 -29.49
C TRP A 424 8.60 -2.33 -29.56
N VAL A 425 7.79 -2.01 -30.58
CA VAL A 425 7.23 -0.67 -30.78
C VAL A 425 6.13 -0.39 -29.75
N SER A 426 5.23 -1.36 -29.56
CA SER A 426 4.17 -1.31 -28.54
C SER A 426 4.73 -1.25 -27.11
N TRP A 427 5.77 -2.04 -26.82
CA TRP A 427 6.43 -2.09 -25.51
C TRP A 427 7.10 -0.77 -25.15
N MET A 428 7.85 -0.19 -26.08
CA MET A 428 8.63 1.03 -25.84
C MET A 428 7.82 2.32 -26.00
N GLY A 429 6.55 2.23 -26.42
CA GLY A 429 5.70 3.40 -26.69
C GLY A 429 6.26 4.30 -27.79
N LEU A 430 6.93 3.70 -28.79
CA LEU A 430 7.70 4.37 -29.85
C LEU A 430 6.91 4.60 -31.15
#